data_AF-A6UQ21-F1
#
_entry.id   AF-A6UQ21-F1
#
_cell.length_a   1.000
_cell.length_b   1.000
_cell.length_c   1.000
_cell.angle_alpha   90.00
_cell.angle_beta   90.00
_cell.angle_gamma   90.00
#
_symmetry.space_group_name_H-M   'P 1'
#
loop_
_entity.id
_entity.type
_entity.pdbx_description
1 polymer ?
#
loop_
_entity_poly.entity_id
_entity_poly.type
_entity_poly.pdbx_seq_one_letter_code
_entity_poly.pdbx_strand_id
1 'polypeptide(L)'
;MKSNTKKLTYFLVISFLAYSTFSFMHTSFDTADFLNILDKSGLYPVKYTSEKLPKYFFEDSIEVYLSKEELLKTKNISNALKGNSIEESIWNIIIFESENIEYDYEKALLKTPTITYWVNGKIEVNDPYNNTIQTPYETLLKKKGICMDYSLLTASILLNQNYSPIYILNFESKGNPGHAATAVNLYGNYYVIDQHPPILELFSYIDYKKNSENYQIDNITFYRIELRDEKVHYDVGFESVADYNISAEKYESIPSLSRNIMTLFEKNYDISSDSNIIYLDSTTYLPKGYEKGITLKYFFEVTSYDAIFHKQYSDWVFWHIKKDSALNGYRISDYNKIWVKSSHDGKKLTITLNLAKK
;
A
#
# COMPACT_ATOMS: atom_id res chain seq x y z
N MET A 1 -42.20 -0.54 56.23
CA MET A 1 -40.95 0.24 56.06
C MET A 1 -39.69 -0.64 55.98
N LYS A 2 -39.63 -1.62 55.07
CA LYS A 2 -38.42 -2.39 54.74
C LYS A 2 -38.50 -2.82 53.27
N SER A 3 -38.23 -1.91 52.33
CA SER A 3 -38.18 -2.26 50.90
C SER A 3 -37.40 -1.27 50.00
N ASN A 4 -37.07 -0.07 50.47
CA ASN A 4 -36.35 0.91 49.64
C ASN A 4 -34.83 0.93 49.85
N THR A 5 -34.30 0.27 50.87
CA THR A 5 -32.85 0.27 51.13
C THR A 5 -32.06 -0.69 50.24
N LYS A 6 -32.69 -1.78 49.74
CA LYS A 6 -32.03 -2.75 48.84
C LYS A 6 -31.84 -2.25 47.40
N LYS A 7 -32.76 -1.43 46.87
CA LYS A 7 -32.62 -0.85 45.52
C LYS A 7 -31.52 0.22 45.46
N LEU A 8 -31.36 1.00 46.54
CA LEU A 8 -30.33 2.04 46.61
C LEU A 8 -28.92 1.45 46.75
N THR A 9 -28.77 0.33 47.46
CA THR A 9 -27.48 -0.38 47.56
C THR A 9 -27.11 -1.08 46.26
N TYR A 10 -28.09 -1.62 45.51
CA TYR A 10 -27.82 -2.21 44.19
C TYR A 10 -27.37 -1.15 43.17
N PHE A 11 -27.94 0.06 43.23
CA PHE A 11 -27.55 1.18 42.37
C PHE A 11 -26.12 1.65 42.66
N LEU A 12 -25.76 1.84 43.92
CA LEU A 12 -24.42 2.30 44.31
C LEU A 12 -23.33 1.27 44.00
N VAL A 13 -23.61 -0.02 44.11
CA VAL A 13 -22.63 -1.09 43.79
C VAL A 13 -22.37 -1.19 42.28
N ILE A 14 -23.39 -1.00 41.43
CA ILE A 14 -23.22 -0.98 39.97
C ILE A 14 -22.47 0.29 39.52
N SER A 15 -22.77 1.45 40.12
CA SER A 15 -22.06 2.70 39.82
C SER A 15 -20.58 2.64 40.25
N PHE A 16 -20.26 1.98 41.36
CA PHE A 16 -18.88 1.83 41.83
C PHE A 16 -18.10 0.77 41.03
N LEU A 17 -18.75 -0.32 40.61
CA LEU A 17 -18.15 -1.30 39.69
C LEU A 17 -17.88 -0.68 38.31
N ALA A 18 -18.82 0.09 37.77
CA ALA A 18 -18.66 0.82 36.50
C ALA A 18 -17.55 1.88 36.56
N TYR A 19 -17.36 2.55 37.70
CA TYR A 19 -16.26 3.52 37.87
C TYR A 19 -14.90 2.83 38.05
N SER A 20 -14.86 1.65 38.68
CA SER A 20 -13.62 0.89 38.88
C SER A 20 -13.13 0.16 37.61
N THR A 21 -14.04 -0.20 36.69
CA THR A 21 -13.66 -0.70 35.36
C THR A 21 -13.29 0.44 34.40
N PHE A 22 -13.71 1.68 34.68
CA PHE A 22 -13.37 2.86 33.87
C PHE A 22 -11.90 3.30 34.02
N SER A 23 -11.24 2.93 35.12
CA SER A 23 -9.82 3.27 35.36
C SER A 23 -8.82 2.21 34.88
N PHE A 24 -9.24 1.13 34.20
CA PHE A 24 -8.31 0.08 33.78
C PHE A 24 -8.62 -0.60 32.44
N MET A 25 -9.18 0.12 31.46
CA MET A 25 -9.21 -0.34 30.06
C MET A 25 -8.78 0.77 29.11
N HIS A 26 -7.48 0.85 28.88
CA HIS A 26 -6.87 1.61 27.80
C HIS A 26 -6.72 0.69 26.58
N THR A 27 -7.85 0.17 26.11
CA THR A 27 -7.95 -0.61 24.88
C THR A 27 -9.24 -0.22 24.19
N SER A 28 -9.14 0.07 22.91
CA SER A 28 -10.17 0.37 21.93
C SER A 28 -11.26 -0.71 21.87
N PHE A 29 -12.05 -0.83 22.93
CA PHE A 29 -13.39 -1.38 22.81
C PHE A 29 -14.20 -0.29 22.13
N ASP A 30 -14.68 -0.61 20.93
CA ASP A 30 -15.47 0.31 20.14
C ASP A 30 -16.67 0.76 20.98
N THR A 31 -16.67 2.01 21.40
CA THR A 31 -17.76 2.57 22.21
C THR A 31 -19.10 2.44 21.47
N ALA A 32 -19.07 2.30 20.15
CA ALA A 32 -20.23 1.99 19.33
C ALA A 32 -20.87 0.63 19.70
N ASP A 33 -20.08 -0.39 20.02
CA ASP A 33 -20.58 -1.72 20.40
C ASP A 33 -21.23 -1.74 21.79
N PHE A 34 -20.62 -1.07 22.76
CA PHE A 34 -21.21 -0.93 24.11
C PHE A 34 -22.52 -0.14 24.08
N LEU A 35 -22.59 0.89 23.24
CA LEU A 35 -23.77 1.72 23.08
C LEU A 35 -24.88 1.03 22.25
N ASN A 36 -24.52 0.19 21.29
CA ASN A 36 -25.46 -0.72 20.59
C ASN A 36 -26.12 -1.72 21.55
N ILE A 37 -25.37 -2.21 22.54
CA ILE A 37 -25.91 -3.07 23.60
C ILE A 37 -26.89 -2.30 24.49
N LEU A 38 -26.62 -1.03 24.78
CA LEU A 38 -27.51 -0.15 25.56
C LEU A 38 -28.78 0.21 24.80
N ASP A 39 -28.72 0.45 23.49
CA ASP A 39 -29.91 0.73 22.66
C ASP A 39 -30.83 -0.51 22.57
N LYS A 40 -30.25 -1.70 22.36
CA LYS A 40 -30.98 -2.99 22.42
C LYS A 40 -31.59 -3.28 23.79
N SER A 41 -31.09 -2.67 24.86
CA SER A 41 -31.62 -2.84 26.22
C SER A 41 -32.87 -1.99 26.51
N GLY A 42 -33.24 -1.06 25.62
CA GLY A 42 -34.46 -0.25 25.71
C GLY A 42 -34.52 0.74 26.89
N LEU A 43 -33.40 0.96 27.60
CA LEU A 43 -33.34 1.77 28.82
C LEU A 43 -33.27 3.29 28.55
N TYR A 44 -32.89 3.71 27.34
CA TYR A 44 -32.90 5.11 26.89
C TYR A 44 -33.08 5.17 25.36
N PRO A 45 -34.10 5.87 24.80
CA PRO A 45 -34.18 6.11 23.36
C PRO A 45 -33.17 7.20 23.00
N VAL A 46 -31.91 6.81 22.76
CA VAL A 46 -30.92 7.72 22.18
C VAL A 46 -31.22 7.82 20.69
N LYS A 47 -31.70 8.99 20.25
CA LYS A 47 -31.95 9.26 18.84
C LYS A 47 -30.59 9.50 18.17
N TYR A 48 -29.87 8.43 17.84
CA TYR A 48 -28.61 8.51 17.11
C TYR A 48 -28.88 9.10 15.72
N THR A 49 -28.21 10.20 15.40
CA THR A 49 -28.03 10.60 14.01
C THR A 49 -27.03 9.63 13.39
N SER A 50 -27.42 8.93 12.33
CA SER A 50 -26.55 8.08 11.50
C SER A 50 -25.56 8.90 10.67
N GLU A 51 -25.07 10.01 11.22
CA GLU A 51 -24.22 10.96 10.53
C GLU A 51 -22.83 10.36 10.39
N LYS A 52 -22.40 10.16 9.14
CA LYS A 52 -21.08 9.66 8.83
C LYS A 52 -20.04 10.74 8.99
N LEU A 53 -18.86 10.33 9.45
CA LEU A 53 -17.72 11.19 9.70
C LEU A 53 -16.52 10.72 8.88
N PRO A 54 -16.59 10.79 7.52
CA PRO A 54 -15.56 10.24 6.62
C PRO A 54 -14.23 10.99 6.68
N LYS A 55 -14.15 12.11 7.40
CA LYS A 55 -12.86 12.77 7.68
C LYS A 55 -12.08 12.07 8.79
N TYR A 56 -12.74 11.22 9.57
CA TYR A 56 -12.22 10.73 10.84
C TYR A 56 -12.37 9.21 11.02
N PHE A 57 -13.36 8.57 10.40
CA PHE A 57 -13.49 7.12 10.38
C PHE A 57 -13.20 6.57 8.99
N PHE A 58 -12.34 5.55 8.93
CA PHE A 58 -11.88 5.01 7.66
C PHE A 58 -12.99 4.27 6.91
N GLU A 59 -13.85 3.54 7.63
CA GLU A 59 -15.04 2.87 7.11
C GLU A 59 -15.99 3.85 6.43
N ASP A 60 -16.28 4.98 7.11
CA ASP A 60 -17.10 6.05 6.53
C ASP A 60 -16.41 6.67 5.31
N SER A 61 -15.08 6.77 5.33
CA SER A 61 -14.28 7.27 4.20
C SER A 61 -14.43 6.38 2.98
N ILE A 62 -14.37 5.05 3.13
CA ILE A 62 -14.55 4.11 2.03
C ILE A 62 -15.91 4.34 1.37
N GLU A 63 -16.98 4.43 2.17
CA GLU A 63 -18.32 4.55 1.60
C GLU A 63 -18.59 5.94 0.97
N VAL A 64 -18.12 7.01 1.62
CA VAL A 64 -18.39 8.38 1.14
C VAL A 64 -17.40 8.79 0.04
N TYR A 65 -16.10 8.56 0.25
CA TYR A 65 -15.05 9.05 -0.66
C TYR A 65 -14.82 8.17 -1.88
N LEU A 66 -15.40 6.96 -1.92
CA LEU A 66 -15.49 6.14 -3.13
C LEU A 66 -16.90 6.16 -3.74
N SER A 67 -17.79 7.06 -3.28
CA SER A 67 -19.10 7.23 -3.90
C SER A 67 -18.98 7.65 -5.38
N LYS A 68 -20.04 7.40 -6.17
CA LYS A 68 -20.08 7.74 -7.60
C LYS A 68 -19.64 9.18 -7.89
N GLU A 69 -20.09 10.13 -7.09
CA GLU A 69 -19.74 11.55 -7.25
C GLU A 69 -18.25 11.80 -7.07
N GLU A 70 -17.63 11.19 -6.06
CA GLU A 70 -16.20 11.32 -5.79
C GLU A 70 -15.35 10.58 -6.84
N LEU A 71 -15.77 9.39 -7.28
CA LEU A 71 -15.10 8.66 -8.36
C LEU A 71 -15.04 9.49 -9.65
N LEU A 72 -16.11 10.22 -9.99
CA LEU A 72 -16.09 11.06 -11.21
C LEU A 72 -14.98 12.12 -11.20
N LYS A 73 -14.53 12.58 -10.01
CA LYS A 73 -13.45 13.58 -9.89
C LYS A 73 -12.07 13.02 -10.23
N THR A 74 -11.86 11.72 -10.10
CA THR A 74 -10.59 11.04 -10.44
C THR A 74 -10.65 10.32 -11.79
N LYS A 75 -11.78 10.38 -12.51
CA LYS A 75 -11.98 9.68 -13.80
C LYS A 75 -10.92 10.03 -14.85
N ASN A 76 -10.51 11.29 -14.95
CA ASN A 76 -9.54 11.73 -15.96
C ASN A 76 -8.16 11.08 -15.75
N ILE A 77 -7.64 11.11 -14.52
CA ILE A 77 -6.37 10.46 -14.20
C ILE A 77 -6.50 8.94 -14.34
N SER A 78 -7.65 8.38 -13.96
CA SER A 78 -7.92 6.95 -14.09
C SER A 78 -7.84 6.47 -15.53
N ASN A 79 -8.42 7.22 -16.48
CA ASN A 79 -8.33 6.92 -17.91
C ASN A 79 -6.89 7.04 -18.43
N ALA A 80 -6.13 8.04 -17.96
CA ALA A 80 -4.76 8.25 -18.38
C ALA A 80 -3.81 7.13 -17.92
N LEU A 81 -4.08 6.53 -16.75
CA LEU A 81 -3.27 5.46 -16.17
C LEU A 81 -3.74 4.05 -16.57
N LYS A 82 -4.88 3.93 -17.28
CA LYS A 82 -5.45 2.63 -17.62
C LYS A 82 -4.56 1.89 -18.63
N GLY A 83 -4.05 0.73 -18.22
CA GLY A 83 -3.32 -0.19 -19.08
C GLY A 83 -4.23 -1.10 -19.89
N ASN A 84 -3.64 -1.96 -20.72
CA ASN A 84 -4.35 -2.99 -21.47
C ASN A 84 -4.77 -4.18 -20.58
N SER A 85 -4.18 -4.29 -19.39
CA SER A 85 -4.51 -5.28 -18.38
C SER A 85 -4.52 -4.64 -16.98
N ILE A 86 -4.99 -5.40 -15.98
CA ILE A 86 -4.97 -4.94 -14.58
C ILE A 86 -3.53 -4.81 -14.08
N GLU A 87 -2.65 -5.72 -14.48
CA GLU A 87 -1.22 -5.71 -14.15
C GLU A 87 -0.55 -4.44 -14.68
N GLU A 88 -0.82 -4.05 -15.92
CA GLU A 88 -0.31 -2.79 -16.47
C GLU A 88 -0.90 -1.57 -15.75
N SER A 89 -2.20 -1.62 -15.43
CA SER A 89 -2.89 -0.51 -14.76
C SER A 89 -2.34 -0.25 -13.35
N ILE A 90 -2.19 -1.28 -12.51
CA ILE A 90 -1.67 -1.12 -11.15
C ILE A 90 -0.21 -0.61 -11.15
N TRP A 91 0.59 -1.03 -12.14
CA TRP A 91 1.95 -0.54 -12.30
C TRP A 91 2.01 0.92 -12.76
N ASN A 92 1.14 1.33 -13.70
CA ASN A 92 1.03 2.73 -14.08
C ASN A 92 0.63 3.60 -12.89
N ILE A 93 -0.28 3.11 -12.04
CA ILE A 93 -0.73 3.82 -10.84
C ILE A 93 0.41 3.98 -9.83
N ILE A 94 1.08 2.91 -9.44
CA ILE A 94 2.14 3.00 -8.42
C ILE A 94 3.35 3.82 -8.90
N ILE A 95 3.67 3.78 -10.20
CA ILE A 95 4.71 4.66 -10.78
C ILE A 95 4.25 6.12 -10.72
N PHE A 96 3.01 6.41 -11.12
CA PHE A 96 2.47 7.77 -11.05
C PHE A 96 2.48 8.30 -9.61
N GLU A 97 1.99 7.53 -8.66
CA GLU A 97 1.93 7.91 -7.24
C GLU A 97 3.33 8.20 -6.70
N SER A 98 4.29 7.29 -6.95
CA SER A 98 5.69 7.41 -6.54
C SER A 98 6.38 8.67 -7.08
N GLU A 99 6.03 9.10 -8.30
CA GLU A 99 6.67 10.23 -8.98
C GLU A 99 5.98 11.57 -8.76
N ASN A 100 4.68 11.56 -8.41
CA ASN A 100 3.85 12.77 -8.46
C ASN A 100 3.20 13.13 -7.13
N ILE A 101 3.27 12.26 -6.12
CA ILE A 101 2.64 12.47 -4.81
C ILE A 101 3.67 12.19 -3.73
N GLU A 102 3.87 13.15 -2.84
CA GLU A 102 4.81 13.05 -1.72
C GLU A 102 4.14 12.48 -0.46
N TYR A 103 4.88 11.68 0.31
CA TYR A 103 4.40 11.22 1.60
C TYR A 103 4.40 12.36 2.63
N ASP A 104 3.28 12.56 3.32
CA ASP A 104 3.11 13.59 4.33
C ASP A 104 3.57 13.11 5.72
N TYR A 105 4.89 13.08 5.92
CA TYR A 105 5.49 12.73 7.21
C TYR A 105 5.03 13.65 8.35
N GLU A 106 4.82 14.93 8.08
CA GLU A 106 4.35 15.88 9.10
C GLU A 106 2.94 15.50 9.54
N LYS A 107 2.02 15.28 8.59
CA LYS A 107 0.66 14.83 8.87
C LYS A 107 0.63 13.49 9.61
N ALA A 108 1.48 12.54 9.22
CA ALA A 108 1.54 11.21 9.83
C ALA A 108 1.96 11.23 11.31
N LEU A 109 2.67 12.27 11.75
CA LEU A 109 3.12 12.44 13.14
C LEU A 109 2.13 13.21 14.02
N LEU A 110 1.08 13.81 13.44
CA LEU A 110 0.08 14.56 14.19
C LEU A 110 -0.85 13.62 14.97
N LYS A 111 -1.35 14.10 16.11
CA LYS A 111 -2.32 13.35 16.92
C LYS A 111 -3.62 13.14 16.14
N THR A 112 -4.21 11.96 16.30
CA THR A 112 -5.53 11.67 15.76
C THR A 112 -6.59 12.55 16.43
N PRO A 113 -7.59 13.03 15.68
CA PRO A 113 -8.72 13.77 16.23
C PRO A 113 -9.45 12.99 17.31
N THR A 114 -9.96 13.68 18.33
CA THR A 114 -10.80 13.06 19.37
C THR A 114 -12.26 13.30 19.07
N ILE A 115 -13.06 12.23 19.07
CA ILE A 115 -14.50 12.29 18.82
C ILE A 115 -15.22 11.93 20.12
N THR A 116 -16.12 12.82 20.57
CA THR A 116 -16.91 12.64 21.78
C THR A 116 -18.38 12.47 21.41
N TYR A 117 -18.95 11.34 21.83
CA TYR A 117 -20.37 11.06 21.73
C TYR A 117 -21.06 11.41 23.04
N TRP A 118 -21.98 12.37 22.99
CA TRP A 118 -22.74 12.79 24.15
C TRP A 118 -24.04 12.00 24.24
N VAL A 119 -24.52 11.75 25.48
CA VAL A 119 -25.77 11.03 25.74
C VAL A 119 -27.01 11.66 25.11
N ASN A 120 -26.94 12.95 24.76
CA ASN A 120 -28.01 13.68 24.09
C ASN A 120 -27.96 13.56 22.54
N GLY A 121 -27.07 12.73 22.01
CA GLY A 121 -26.88 12.53 20.57
C GLY A 121 -25.99 13.57 19.88
N LYS A 122 -25.43 14.55 20.63
CA LYS A 122 -24.46 15.49 20.08
C LYS A 122 -23.14 14.76 19.80
N ILE A 123 -22.55 15.04 18.64
CA ILE A 123 -21.19 14.63 18.30
C ILE A 123 -20.29 15.85 18.34
N GLU A 124 -19.18 15.77 19.08
CA GLU A 124 -18.15 16.81 19.11
C GLU A 124 -16.83 16.25 18.61
N VAL A 125 -16.21 16.96 17.66
CA VAL A 125 -14.90 16.60 17.12
C VAL A 125 -13.89 17.66 17.55
N ASN A 126 -12.83 17.21 18.23
CA ASN A 126 -11.67 18.02 18.55
C ASN A 126 -10.53 17.65 17.60
N ASP A 127 -10.36 18.46 16.55
CA ASP A 127 -9.28 18.32 15.57
C ASP A 127 -8.47 19.63 15.47
N PRO A 128 -7.53 19.87 16.41
CA PRO A 128 -6.76 21.11 16.42
C PRO A 128 -5.71 21.19 15.31
N TYR A 129 -5.42 20.06 14.64
CA TYR A 129 -4.35 19.96 13.64
C TYR A 129 -4.88 19.77 12.22
N ASN A 130 -6.19 19.60 12.05
CA ASN A 130 -6.84 19.29 10.78
C ASN A 130 -6.22 18.05 10.12
N ASN A 131 -5.88 17.05 10.94
CA ASN A 131 -5.26 15.80 10.49
C ASN A 131 -6.34 14.79 10.07
N THR A 132 -7.06 15.12 9.01
CA THR A 132 -8.21 14.34 8.53
C THR A 132 -7.84 13.48 7.32
N ILE A 133 -8.60 12.41 7.12
CA ILE A 133 -8.57 11.60 5.90
C ILE A 133 -8.95 12.48 4.70
N GLN A 134 -8.16 12.41 3.63
CA GLN A 134 -8.39 13.15 2.39
C GLN A 134 -9.27 12.35 1.44
N THR A 135 -10.12 13.06 0.69
CA THR A 135 -10.74 12.49 -0.51
C THR A 135 -9.67 12.15 -1.56
N PRO A 136 -9.92 11.18 -2.47
CA PRO A 136 -9.03 10.92 -3.60
C PRO A 136 -8.67 12.18 -4.40
N TYR A 137 -9.64 13.07 -4.62
CA TYR A 137 -9.41 14.30 -5.37
C TYR A 137 -8.55 15.30 -4.60
N GLU A 138 -8.71 15.43 -3.28
CA GLU A 138 -7.84 16.26 -2.45
C GLU A 138 -6.39 15.76 -2.48
N THR A 139 -6.16 14.45 -2.41
CA THR A 139 -4.81 13.85 -2.50
C THR A 139 -4.15 14.23 -3.83
N LEU A 140 -4.87 14.14 -4.95
CA LEU A 140 -4.38 14.56 -6.27
C LEU A 140 -4.06 16.06 -6.35
N LEU A 141 -4.92 16.90 -5.78
CA LEU A 141 -4.73 18.36 -5.78
C LEU A 141 -3.54 18.79 -4.93
N LYS A 142 -3.40 18.22 -3.74
CA LYS A 142 -2.29 18.54 -2.83
C LYS A 142 -0.98 17.89 -3.26
N LYS A 143 -1.03 16.82 -4.05
CA LYS A 143 0.12 15.98 -4.41
C LYS A 143 0.88 15.50 -3.17
N LYS A 144 0.14 15.30 -2.07
CA LYS A 144 0.70 15.00 -0.77
C LYS A 144 -0.34 14.31 0.12
N GLY A 145 0.03 13.22 0.78
CA GLY A 145 -0.88 12.47 1.66
C GLY A 145 -0.20 11.39 2.50
N ILE A 146 -0.97 10.72 3.35
CA ILE A 146 -0.51 9.56 4.15
C ILE A 146 -1.10 8.25 3.62
N CYS A 147 -0.71 7.11 4.20
CA CYS A 147 -1.10 5.76 3.73
C CYS A 147 -2.61 5.58 3.44
N MET A 148 -3.50 6.09 4.31
CA MET A 148 -4.95 6.06 4.06
C MET A 148 -5.40 6.93 2.88
N ASP A 149 -4.75 8.08 2.67
CA ASP A 149 -5.07 8.98 1.55
C ASP A 149 -4.66 8.35 0.21
N TYR A 150 -3.51 7.67 0.18
CA TYR A 150 -3.07 6.90 -0.99
C TYR A 150 -4.00 5.73 -1.26
N SER A 151 -4.35 4.92 -0.25
CA SER A 151 -5.20 3.75 -0.47
C SER A 151 -6.59 4.12 -1.02
N LEU A 152 -7.18 5.23 -0.56
CA LEU A 152 -8.42 5.74 -1.14
C LEU A 152 -8.24 6.25 -2.56
N LEU A 153 -7.13 6.93 -2.87
CA LEU A 153 -6.82 7.39 -4.22
C LEU A 153 -6.64 6.21 -5.19
N THR A 154 -5.79 5.25 -4.85
CA THR A 154 -5.53 4.05 -5.66
C THR A 154 -6.83 3.26 -5.88
N ALA A 155 -7.62 3.08 -4.83
CA ALA A 155 -8.93 2.43 -4.92
C ALA A 155 -9.88 3.17 -5.87
N SER A 156 -9.96 4.50 -5.74
CA SER A 156 -10.77 5.36 -6.60
C SER A 156 -10.37 5.24 -8.08
N ILE A 157 -9.07 5.18 -8.35
CA ILE A 157 -8.56 5.02 -9.71
C ILE A 157 -8.95 3.65 -10.30
N LEU A 158 -8.72 2.56 -9.55
CA LEU A 158 -9.02 1.22 -10.01
C LEU A 158 -10.52 1.00 -10.25
N LEU A 159 -11.38 1.52 -9.36
CA LEU A 159 -12.83 1.44 -9.53
C LEU A 159 -13.28 2.18 -10.80
N ASN A 160 -12.73 3.37 -11.10
CA ASN A 160 -13.01 4.09 -12.34
C ASN A 160 -12.51 3.37 -13.60
N GLN A 161 -11.50 2.52 -13.48
CA GLN A 161 -11.01 1.68 -14.58
C GLN A 161 -11.88 0.43 -14.79
N ASN A 162 -12.93 0.26 -13.97
CA ASN A 162 -13.83 -0.89 -13.88
C ASN A 162 -13.16 -2.17 -13.34
N TYR A 163 -12.17 -2.02 -12.47
CA TYR A 163 -11.65 -3.15 -11.69
C TYR A 163 -12.44 -3.26 -10.39
N SER A 164 -13.10 -4.42 -10.23
CA SER A 164 -13.93 -4.76 -9.06
C SER A 164 -14.05 -6.29 -8.99
N PRO A 165 -13.89 -6.95 -7.83
CA PRO A 165 -13.54 -6.34 -6.55
C PRO A 165 -12.12 -5.78 -6.53
N ILE A 166 -11.92 -4.75 -5.72
CA ILE A 166 -10.60 -4.32 -5.23
C ILE A 166 -10.58 -4.44 -3.71
N TYR A 167 -9.40 -4.30 -3.12
CA TYR A 167 -9.23 -4.48 -1.69
C TYR A 167 -8.49 -3.30 -1.10
N ILE A 168 -8.85 -2.92 0.12
CA ILE A 168 -8.00 -2.09 0.97
C ILE A 168 -7.60 -2.96 2.16
N LEU A 169 -6.31 -2.97 2.46
CA LEU A 169 -5.71 -3.71 3.56
C LEU A 169 -5.27 -2.71 4.62
N ASN A 170 -5.81 -2.86 5.83
CA ASN A 170 -5.38 -2.10 6.99
C ASN A 170 -4.49 -2.98 7.86
N PHE A 171 -3.20 -2.65 7.94
CA PHE A 171 -2.17 -3.38 8.66
C PHE A 171 -2.00 -2.80 10.06
N GLU A 172 -2.33 -3.61 11.05
CA GLU A 172 -2.22 -3.26 12.47
C GLU A 172 -0.88 -3.75 13.03
N SER A 173 -0.21 -2.90 13.80
CA SER A 173 1.07 -3.21 14.45
C SER A 173 1.09 -2.67 15.87
N LYS A 174 1.52 -3.48 16.82
CA LYS A 174 1.80 -3.08 18.20
C LYS A 174 3.15 -2.37 18.23
N GLY A 175 3.11 -1.07 18.53
CA GLY A 175 4.31 -0.26 18.70
C GLY A 175 4.76 0.48 17.44
N ASN A 176 4.08 0.30 16.31
CA ASN A 176 4.24 1.14 15.12
C ASN A 176 2.88 1.79 14.76
N PRO A 177 2.87 2.96 14.09
CA PRO A 177 1.65 3.50 13.51
C PRO A 177 1.05 2.48 12.53
N GLY A 178 -0.28 2.30 12.53
CA GLY A 178 -0.94 1.45 11.54
C GLY A 178 -0.66 1.90 10.10
N HIS A 179 -0.79 0.98 9.15
CA HIS A 179 -0.54 1.24 7.73
C HIS A 179 -1.73 0.81 6.89
N ALA A 180 -1.97 1.46 5.76
CA ALA A 180 -3.05 1.11 4.85
C ALA A 180 -2.57 1.13 3.41
N ALA A 181 -2.91 0.11 2.63
CA ALA A 181 -2.60 0.05 1.21
C ALA A 181 -3.73 -0.62 0.42
N THR A 182 -3.86 -0.29 -0.85
CA THR A 182 -4.79 -0.96 -1.75
C THR A 182 -4.17 -2.26 -2.27
N ALA A 183 -4.99 -3.25 -2.55
CA ALA A 183 -4.56 -4.48 -3.19
C ALA A 183 -5.56 -4.94 -4.26
N VAL A 184 -5.07 -5.78 -5.16
CA VAL A 184 -5.88 -6.50 -6.14
C VAL A 184 -5.64 -8.00 -5.99
N ASN A 185 -6.70 -8.80 -6.16
CA ASN A 185 -6.55 -10.25 -6.20
C ASN A 185 -6.31 -10.69 -7.64
N LEU A 186 -5.12 -11.22 -7.93
CA LEU A 186 -4.78 -11.82 -9.22
C LEU A 186 -4.51 -13.30 -9.01
N TYR A 187 -5.31 -14.14 -9.66
CA TYR A 187 -5.16 -15.59 -9.63
C TYR A 187 -5.13 -16.19 -8.21
N GLY A 188 -5.89 -15.59 -7.28
CA GLY A 188 -5.97 -16.04 -5.89
C GLY A 188 -4.95 -15.39 -4.95
N ASN A 189 -4.00 -14.60 -5.45
CA ASN A 189 -3.00 -13.92 -4.62
C ASN A 189 -3.29 -12.42 -4.56
N TYR A 190 -3.04 -11.80 -3.40
CA TYR A 190 -3.23 -10.37 -3.20
C TYR A 190 -1.94 -9.63 -3.49
N TYR A 191 -1.97 -8.66 -4.41
CA TYR A 191 -0.83 -7.83 -4.76
C TYR A 191 -1.03 -6.42 -4.21
N VAL A 192 -0.13 -6.01 -3.33
CA VAL A 192 -0.21 -4.78 -2.54
C VAL A 192 0.40 -3.61 -3.32
N ILE A 193 -0.38 -2.54 -3.44
CA ILE A 193 -0.04 -1.30 -4.14
C ILE A 193 0.23 -0.25 -3.06
N ASP A 194 1.49 -0.13 -2.64
CA ASP A 194 1.92 0.71 -1.52
C ASP A 194 2.89 1.81 -1.98
N GLN A 195 2.35 2.85 -2.65
CA GLN A 195 2.97 4.16 -2.94
C GLN A 195 4.21 4.16 -3.85
N HIS A 196 5.11 3.19 -3.71
CA HIS A 196 6.37 3.08 -4.42
C HIS A 196 6.55 1.66 -4.98
N PRO A 197 7.04 1.54 -6.23
CA PRO A 197 7.43 0.25 -6.75
C PRO A 197 8.52 -0.42 -5.88
N PRO A 198 8.53 -1.76 -5.85
CA PRO A 198 7.70 -2.64 -6.66
C PRO A 198 6.39 -3.08 -5.97
N ILE A 199 5.42 -3.51 -6.79
CA ILE A 199 4.23 -4.22 -6.29
C ILE A 199 4.65 -5.61 -5.83
N LEU A 200 4.30 -5.93 -4.59
CA LEU A 200 4.61 -7.20 -3.94
C LEU A 200 3.33 -7.99 -3.70
N GLU A 201 3.43 -9.30 -3.85
CA GLU A 201 2.43 -10.21 -3.32
C GLU A 201 2.41 -10.09 -1.77
N LEU A 202 1.23 -10.22 -1.15
CA LEU A 202 0.97 -9.94 0.26
C LEU A 202 1.93 -10.64 1.22
N PHE A 203 2.25 -11.92 1.03
CA PHE A 203 3.23 -12.60 1.88
C PHE A 203 4.60 -11.94 1.79
N SER A 204 5.02 -11.65 0.56
CA SER A 204 6.32 -11.04 0.29
C SER A 204 6.40 -9.63 0.85
N TYR A 205 5.27 -8.91 0.78
CA TYR A 205 5.10 -7.59 1.36
C TYR A 205 5.22 -7.61 2.89
N ILE A 206 4.55 -8.56 3.56
CA ILE A 206 4.66 -8.75 5.02
C ILE A 206 6.11 -9.06 5.43
N ASP A 207 6.78 -9.96 4.70
CA ASP A 207 8.18 -10.31 4.96
C ASP A 207 9.12 -9.11 4.76
N TYR A 208 8.88 -8.31 3.71
CA TYR A 208 9.61 -7.08 3.44
C TYR A 208 9.45 -6.07 4.59
N LYS A 209 8.21 -5.78 5.01
CA LYS A 209 7.95 -4.85 6.13
C LYS A 209 8.64 -5.30 7.41
N LYS A 210 8.63 -6.59 7.71
CA LYS A 210 9.31 -7.15 8.88
C LYS A 210 10.82 -7.05 8.79
N ASN A 211 11.42 -7.51 7.68
CA ASN A 211 12.87 -7.71 7.59
C ASN A 211 13.64 -6.45 7.18
N SER A 212 13.02 -5.54 6.43
CA SER A 212 13.65 -4.32 5.91
C SER A 212 13.28 -3.08 6.72
N GLU A 213 12.03 -2.98 7.18
CA GLU A 213 11.53 -1.80 7.91
C GLU A 213 11.40 -2.01 9.42
N ASN A 214 11.69 -3.23 9.92
CA ASN A 214 11.47 -3.61 11.33
C ASN A 214 10.01 -3.35 11.78
N TYR A 215 9.07 -3.51 10.85
CA TYR A 215 7.64 -3.29 11.06
C TYR A 215 6.92 -4.64 11.20
N GLN A 216 6.55 -5.00 12.43
CA GLN A 216 5.84 -6.25 12.70
C GLN A 216 4.33 -6.06 12.52
N ILE A 217 3.75 -6.70 11.52
CA ILE A 217 2.29 -6.75 11.31
C ILE A 217 1.71 -7.81 12.25
N ASP A 218 0.80 -7.39 13.13
CA ASP A 218 0.10 -8.28 14.06
C ASP A 218 -1.25 -8.76 13.50
N ASN A 219 -1.93 -7.91 12.73
CA ASN A 219 -3.20 -8.20 12.11
C ASN A 219 -3.37 -7.41 10.80
N ILE A 220 -4.23 -7.91 9.91
CA ILE A 220 -4.64 -7.22 8.68
C ILE A 220 -6.15 -7.33 8.59
N THR A 221 -6.81 -6.17 8.55
CA THR A 221 -8.22 -6.07 8.25
C THR A 221 -8.39 -5.87 6.75
N PHE A 222 -9.11 -6.80 6.11
CA PHE A 222 -9.41 -6.76 4.68
C PHE A 222 -10.76 -6.10 4.46
N TYR A 223 -10.77 -5.05 3.63
CA TYR A 223 -11.97 -4.43 3.10
C TYR A 223 -12.10 -4.83 1.62
N ARG A 224 -13.04 -5.71 1.29
CA ARG A 224 -13.38 -6.03 -0.11
C ARG A 224 -14.35 -4.97 -0.59
N ILE A 225 -13.96 -4.22 -1.62
CA ILE A 225 -14.73 -3.09 -2.14
C ILE A 225 -15.21 -3.44 -3.53
N GLU A 226 -16.51 -3.32 -3.75
CA GLU A 226 -17.16 -3.62 -5.02
C GLU A 226 -18.05 -2.47 -5.47
N LEU A 227 -18.06 -2.24 -6.77
CA LEU A 227 -19.01 -1.34 -7.41
C LEU A 227 -20.20 -2.16 -7.91
N ARG A 228 -21.32 -2.13 -7.19
CA ARG A 228 -22.59 -2.76 -7.59
C ARG A 228 -23.66 -1.69 -7.75
N ASP A 229 -24.41 -1.72 -8.86
CA ASP A 229 -25.48 -0.75 -9.13
C ASP A 229 -25.04 0.73 -8.96
N GLU A 230 -23.83 1.04 -9.41
CA GLU A 230 -23.17 2.35 -9.28
C GLU A 230 -22.98 2.84 -7.82
N LYS A 231 -23.07 1.93 -6.85
CA LYS A 231 -22.81 2.17 -5.43
C LYS A 231 -21.62 1.34 -4.98
N VAL A 232 -20.82 1.93 -4.10
CA VAL A 232 -19.75 1.21 -3.43
C VAL A 232 -20.33 0.41 -2.28
N HIS A 233 -20.03 -0.88 -2.30
CA HIS A 233 -20.29 -1.81 -1.23
C HIS A 233 -18.95 -2.30 -0.70
N TYR A 234 -18.80 -2.39 0.62
CA TYR A 234 -17.63 -3.02 1.20
C TYR A 234 -18.04 -4.09 2.22
N ASP A 235 -17.29 -5.19 2.20
CA ASP A 235 -17.42 -6.31 3.13
C ASP A 235 -16.11 -6.46 3.91
N VAL A 236 -16.23 -6.81 5.19
CA VAL A 236 -15.09 -7.08 6.10
C VAL A 236 -15.22 -8.48 6.72
N GLY A 237 -14.12 -9.03 7.23
CA GLY A 237 -14.13 -10.29 7.98
C GLY A 237 -14.31 -11.55 7.13
N PHE A 238 -14.00 -11.48 5.83
CA PHE A 238 -14.05 -12.61 4.89
C PHE A 238 -12.70 -13.31 4.69
N GLU A 239 -11.60 -12.71 5.16
CA GLU A 239 -10.22 -13.21 5.11
C GLU A 239 -9.55 -12.99 6.46
N SER A 240 -8.59 -13.85 6.83
CA SER A 240 -7.76 -13.71 8.02
C SER A 240 -6.29 -13.93 7.68
N VAL A 241 -5.41 -13.12 8.29
CA VAL A 241 -3.94 -13.26 8.13
C VAL A 241 -3.44 -14.63 8.59
N ALA A 242 -4.13 -15.28 9.53
CA ALA A 242 -3.74 -16.60 10.01
C ALA A 242 -3.77 -17.69 8.91
N ASP A 243 -4.50 -17.46 7.82
CA ASP A 243 -4.59 -18.37 6.68
C ASP A 243 -3.40 -18.24 5.71
N TYR A 244 -2.62 -17.17 5.86
CA TYR A 244 -1.39 -16.92 5.12
C TYR A 244 -0.25 -17.71 5.78
N ASN A 245 -0.24 -19.03 5.56
CA ASN A 245 0.89 -19.90 5.91
C ASN A 245 2.01 -19.84 4.86
N ILE A 246 3.22 -19.56 5.36
CA ILE A 246 4.47 -19.35 4.62
C ILE A 246 4.82 -20.59 3.79
N SER A 247 4.57 -20.56 2.49
CA SER A 247 5.36 -21.33 1.52
C SER A 247 6.12 -20.36 0.63
N ALA A 248 7.31 -19.99 1.10
CA ALA A 248 8.30 -19.34 0.26
C ALA A 248 8.66 -20.29 -0.88
N GLU A 249 8.46 -19.83 -2.12
CA GLU A 249 9.40 -19.92 -3.24
C GLU A 249 8.64 -19.76 -4.55
N LYS A 250 8.75 -18.57 -5.16
CA LYS A 250 8.64 -18.43 -6.61
C LYS A 250 9.70 -17.47 -7.10
N TYR A 251 10.89 -18.00 -7.39
CA TYR A 251 11.98 -17.29 -8.09
C TYR A 251 12.14 -17.76 -9.53
N GLU A 252 11.06 -18.25 -10.16
CA GLU A 252 11.15 -19.05 -11.38
C GLU A 252 11.69 -18.31 -12.63
N SER A 253 12.10 -17.03 -12.56
CA SER A 253 12.57 -16.35 -13.78
C SER A 253 13.62 -15.23 -13.66
N ILE A 254 14.51 -15.26 -12.66
CA ILE A 254 15.66 -14.31 -12.59
C ILE A 254 16.50 -14.25 -13.89
N PRO A 255 16.80 -15.37 -14.59
CA PRO A 255 17.47 -15.31 -15.88
C PRO A 255 16.66 -14.59 -16.97
N SER A 256 15.33 -14.76 -16.97
CA SER A 256 14.44 -14.08 -17.92
C SER A 256 14.45 -12.57 -17.70
N LEU A 257 14.49 -12.09 -16.45
CA LEU A 257 14.63 -10.67 -16.11
C LEU A 257 15.87 -10.06 -16.78
N SER A 258 17.01 -10.73 -16.65
CA SER A 258 18.27 -10.30 -17.27
C SER A 258 18.13 -10.16 -18.79
N ARG A 259 17.49 -11.14 -19.44
CA ARG A 259 17.28 -11.14 -20.89
C ARG A 259 16.36 -10.00 -21.34
N ASN A 260 15.26 -9.77 -20.63
CA ASN A 260 14.34 -8.70 -20.96
C ASN A 260 14.98 -7.32 -20.82
N ILE A 261 15.75 -7.09 -19.74
CA ILE A 261 16.48 -5.83 -19.56
C ILE A 261 17.45 -5.64 -20.74
N MET A 262 18.22 -6.66 -21.14
CA MET A 262 19.08 -6.56 -22.33
C MET A 262 18.29 -6.20 -23.59
N THR A 263 17.15 -6.84 -23.84
CA THR A 263 16.29 -6.51 -24.99
C THR A 263 15.78 -5.06 -24.94
N LEU A 264 15.47 -4.52 -23.76
CA LEU A 264 15.10 -3.11 -23.62
C LEU A 264 16.28 -2.18 -23.99
N PHE A 265 17.50 -2.52 -23.61
CA PHE A 265 18.69 -1.77 -24.04
C PHE A 265 18.91 -1.85 -25.56
N GLU A 266 18.85 -3.04 -26.15
CA GLU A 266 19.00 -3.26 -27.60
C GLU A 266 17.93 -2.51 -28.42
N LYS A 267 16.72 -2.34 -27.86
CA LYS A 267 15.64 -1.58 -28.50
C LYS A 267 15.83 -0.06 -28.43
N ASN A 268 16.50 0.43 -27.38
CA ASN A 268 16.58 1.87 -27.08
C ASN A 268 17.95 2.50 -27.37
N TYR A 269 18.99 1.69 -27.62
CA TYR A 269 20.35 2.12 -27.88
C TYR A 269 20.96 1.28 -29.01
N ASP A 270 21.97 1.82 -29.69
CA ASP A 270 22.78 1.07 -30.66
C ASP A 270 23.79 0.16 -29.94
N ILE A 271 23.24 -0.85 -29.25
CA ILE A 271 23.98 -1.78 -28.39
C ILE A 271 23.49 -3.19 -28.65
N SER A 272 24.39 -4.17 -28.59
CA SER A 272 24.04 -5.59 -28.76
C SER A 272 24.55 -6.42 -27.58
N SER A 273 23.79 -7.40 -27.13
CA SER A 273 24.27 -8.34 -26.11
C SER A 273 25.53 -9.10 -26.55
N ASP A 274 26.51 -9.25 -25.64
CA ASP A 274 27.76 -9.98 -25.91
C ASP A 274 28.20 -10.79 -24.68
N SER A 275 28.20 -12.11 -24.80
CA SER A 275 28.56 -13.02 -23.70
C SER A 275 30.03 -12.96 -23.31
N ASN A 276 30.91 -12.38 -24.13
CA ASN A 276 32.32 -12.23 -23.78
C ASN A 276 32.55 -11.27 -22.61
N ILE A 277 31.57 -10.41 -22.28
CA ILE A 277 31.66 -9.43 -21.19
C ILE A 277 30.83 -9.80 -19.95
N ILE A 278 30.32 -11.04 -19.87
CA ILE A 278 29.55 -11.54 -18.72
C ILE A 278 30.29 -11.44 -17.36
N TYR A 279 31.62 -11.51 -17.37
CA TYR A 279 32.47 -11.50 -16.18
C TYR A 279 33.29 -10.20 -16.00
N LEU A 280 32.89 -9.09 -16.63
CA LEU A 280 33.58 -7.79 -16.42
C LEU A 280 33.56 -7.33 -14.95
N ASP A 281 32.59 -7.79 -14.17
CA ASP A 281 32.45 -7.49 -12.74
C ASP A 281 33.37 -8.30 -11.83
N SER A 282 34.10 -9.29 -12.36
CA SER A 282 35.00 -10.17 -11.61
C SER A 282 36.39 -10.30 -12.22
N THR A 283 36.71 -9.51 -13.25
CA THR A 283 37.98 -9.57 -13.98
C THR A 283 38.75 -8.26 -13.88
N THR A 284 40.08 -8.35 -13.83
CA THR A 284 40.96 -7.16 -13.76
C THR A 284 41.14 -6.48 -15.12
N TYR A 285 41.00 -7.23 -16.21
CA TYR A 285 41.29 -6.78 -17.57
C TYR A 285 40.10 -6.98 -18.49
N LEU A 286 39.96 -6.09 -19.47
CA LEU A 286 38.98 -6.26 -20.55
C LEU A 286 39.31 -7.50 -21.40
N PRO A 287 38.30 -8.21 -21.92
CA PRO A 287 38.53 -9.24 -22.91
C PRO A 287 39.25 -8.69 -24.14
N LYS A 288 39.96 -9.55 -24.87
CA LYS A 288 40.70 -9.15 -26.07
C LYS A 288 39.76 -8.51 -27.10
N GLY A 289 40.18 -7.35 -27.61
CA GLY A 289 39.47 -6.62 -28.66
C GLY A 289 38.47 -5.58 -28.15
N TYR A 290 38.44 -5.28 -26.85
CA TYR A 290 37.62 -4.22 -26.27
C TYR A 290 38.48 -3.01 -25.89
N GLU A 291 38.00 -1.80 -26.19
CA GLU A 291 38.69 -0.52 -25.95
C GLU A 291 38.47 0.01 -24.53
N LYS A 292 37.24 -0.11 -24.03
CA LYS A 292 36.82 0.33 -22.69
C LYS A 292 35.63 -0.48 -22.19
N GLY A 293 35.45 -0.54 -20.87
CA GLY A 293 34.28 -1.15 -20.26
C GLY A 293 34.03 -0.64 -18.84
N ILE A 294 32.79 -0.74 -18.40
CA ILE A 294 32.35 -0.41 -17.03
C ILE A 294 31.38 -1.47 -16.53
N THR A 295 31.33 -1.57 -15.20
CA THR A 295 30.38 -2.42 -14.48
C THR A 295 29.58 -1.54 -13.54
N LEU A 296 28.25 -1.62 -13.63
CA LEU A 296 27.32 -0.92 -12.75
C LEU A 296 26.50 -1.96 -11.98
N LYS A 297 26.31 -1.73 -10.69
CA LYS A 297 25.54 -2.63 -9.81
C LYS A 297 24.40 -1.85 -9.16
N TYR A 298 23.18 -2.34 -9.36
CA TYR A 298 21.96 -1.80 -8.77
C TYR A 298 21.42 -2.81 -7.77
N PHE A 299 20.96 -2.30 -6.63
CA PHE A 299 20.40 -3.10 -5.55
C PHE A 299 18.97 -2.65 -5.29
N PHE A 300 18.05 -3.60 -5.32
CA PHE A 300 16.64 -3.37 -5.03
C PHE A 300 16.26 -4.25 -3.83
N GLU A 301 15.73 -3.63 -2.78
CA GLU A 301 15.25 -4.35 -1.59
C GLU A 301 13.89 -4.95 -1.90
N VAL A 302 13.91 -6.14 -2.49
CA VAL A 302 12.72 -6.85 -2.94
C VAL A 302 12.85 -8.27 -2.43
N THR A 303 11.92 -8.70 -1.58
CA THR A 303 11.94 -10.04 -0.96
C THR A 303 11.49 -11.13 -1.91
N SER A 304 10.74 -10.79 -2.97
CA SER A 304 10.32 -11.75 -3.99
C SER A 304 10.14 -11.10 -5.36
N TYR A 305 10.08 -11.91 -6.40
CA TYR A 305 9.80 -11.44 -7.74
C TYR A 305 8.76 -12.37 -8.36
N ASP A 306 7.64 -11.79 -8.82
CA ASP A 306 6.58 -12.56 -9.47
C ASP A 306 6.61 -12.39 -11.00
N ALA A 307 6.61 -13.52 -11.71
CA ALA A 307 6.66 -13.55 -13.16
C ALA A 307 5.44 -12.89 -13.82
N ILE A 308 4.30 -12.75 -13.11
CA ILE A 308 3.14 -12.02 -13.64
C ILE A 308 3.46 -10.55 -13.98
N PHE A 309 4.46 -9.98 -13.31
CA PHE A 309 4.91 -8.60 -13.52
C PHE A 309 6.25 -8.52 -14.25
N HIS A 310 6.67 -9.60 -14.92
CA HIS A 310 8.00 -9.68 -15.53
C HIS A 310 8.32 -8.50 -16.45
N LYS A 311 7.35 -8.12 -17.30
CA LYS A 311 7.49 -6.97 -18.19
C LYS A 311 7.62 -5.67 -17.39
N GLN A 312 6.74 -5.44 -16.43
CA GLN A 312 6.69 -4.20 -15.65
C GLN A 312 7.93 -4.02 -14.78
N TYR A 313 8.40 -5.08 -14.12
CA TYR A 313 9.68 -5.07 -13.41
C TYR A 313 10.86 -4.76 -14.33
N SER A 314 10.91 -5.38 -15.51
CA SER A 314 11.97 -5.13 -16.49
C SER A 314 11.97 -3.66 -16.96
N ASP A 315 10.80 -3.12 -17.28
CA ASP A 315 10.60 -1.73 -17.70
C ASP A 315 11.00 -0.75 -16.58
N TRP A 316 10.62 -1.02 -15.34
CA TRP A 316 10.97 -0.22 -14.17
C TRP A 316 12.48 -0.21 -13.88
N VAL A 317 13.13 -1.38 -13.89
CA VAL A 317 14.59 -1.48 -13.71
C VAL A 317 15.33 -0.73 -14.82
N PHE A 318 14.92 -0.93 -16.08
CA PHE A 318 15.51 -0.22 -17.22
C PHE A 318 15.37 1.29 -17.09
N TRP A 319 14.17 1.79 -16.71
CA TRP A 319 13.93 3.21 -16.47
C TRP A 319 14.82 3.75 -15.34
N HIS A 320 14.96 3.00 -14.24
CA HIS A 320 15.80 3.40 -13.11
C HIS A 320 17.26 3.57 -13.53
N ILE A 321 17.81 2.61 -14.29
CA ILE A 321 19.18 2.67 -14.82
C ILE A 321 19.33 3.86 -15.78
N LYS A 322 18.35 4.11 -16.66
CA LYS A 322 18.38 5.24 -17.58
C LYS A 322 18.38 6.59 -16.84
N LYS A 323 17.55 6.72 -15.80
CA LYS A 323 17.48 7.91 -14.97
C LYS A 323 18.80 8.14 -14.22
N ASP A 324 19.36 7.08 -13.64
CA ASP A 324 20.66 7.09 -12.98
C ASP A 324 21.79 7.53 -13.93
N SER A 325 21.84 7.00 -15.16
CA SER A 325 22.78 7.40 -16.21
C SER A 325 22.72 8.90 -16.51
N ALA A 326 21.51 9.46 -16.58
CA ALA A 326 21.32 10.89 -16.84
C ALA A 326 21.82 11.77 -15.68
N LEU A 327 21.76 11.28 -14.43
CA LEU A 327 22.14 12.01 -13.23
C LEU A 327 23.63 11.86 -12.88
N ASN A 328 24.21 10.68 -13.10
CA ASN A 328 25.56 10.32 -12.65
C ASN A 328 26.63 10.39 -13.74
N GLY A 329 26.32 10.99 -14.89
CA GLY A 329 27.32 11.48 -15.85
C GLY A 329 28.01 10.42 -16.71
N TYR A 330 27.56 9.17 -16.70
CA TYR A 330 27.96 8.16 -17.69
C TYR A 330 26.91 8.04 -18.79
N ARG A 331 27.35 7.82 -20.03
CA ARG A 331 26.47 7.71 -21.19
C ARG A 331 26.42 6.27 -21.66
N ILE A 332 25.25 5.64 -21.61
CA ILE A 332 25.04 4.28 -22.14
C ILE A 332 25.43 4.21 -23.63
N SER A 333 25.18 5.28 -24.39
CA SER A 333 25.53 5.40 -25.82
C SER A 333 27.03 5.35 -26.13
N ASP A 334 27.89 5.45 -25.12
CA ASP A 334 29.35 5.37 -25.29
C ASP A 334 29.85 3.92 -25.46
N TYR A 335 28.94 2.94 -25.34
CA TYR A 335 29.18 1.51 -25.37
C TYR A 335 28.32 0.86 -26.45
N ASN A 336 28.85 -0.17 -27.11
CA ASN A 336 28.17 -0.92 -28.19
C ASN A 336 27.96 -2.40 -27.83
N LYS A 337 28.37 -2.83 -26.64
CA LYS A 337 28.14 -4.17 -26.08
C LYS A 337 27.58 -4.11 -24.66
N ILE A 338 26.65 -5.00 -24.37
CA ILE A 338 25.99 -5.13 -23.06
C ILE A 338 25.94 -6.58 -22.58
N TRP A 339 26.01 -6.78 -21.27
CA TRP A 339 25.52 -7.99 -20.63
C TRP A 339 24.86 -7.64 -19.29
N VAL A 340 23.70 -8.20 -19.02
CA VAL A 340 23.00 -8.02 -17.74
C VAL A 340 22.99 -9.34 -16.98
N LYS A 341 23.31 -9.28 -15.68
CA LYS A 341 23.11 -10.39 -14.74
C LYS A 341 22.17 -9.94 -13.65
N SER A 342 21.15 -10.73 -13.40
CA SER A 342 20.28 -10.59 -12.24
C SER A 342 20.57 -11.72 -11.26
N SER A 343 20.62 -11.41 -9.97
CA SER A 343 20.76 -12.38 -8.89
C SER A 343 19.94 -11.94 -7.69
N HIS A 344 19.48 -12.89 -6.89
CA HIS A 344 18.71 -12.63 -5.67
C HIS A 344 19.27 -13.47 -4.53
N ASP A 345 19.40 -12.89 -3.34
CA ASP A 345 19.99 -13.54 -2.16
C ASP A 345 18.96 -13.87 -1.07
N GLY A 346 17.67 -13.78 -1.38
CA GLY A 346 16.54 -13.89 -0.45
C GLY A 346 16.06 -12.54 0.10
N LYS A 347 16.82 -11.46 -0.06
CA LYS A 347 16.45 -10.11 0.44
C LYS A 347 16.61 -9.01 -0.61
N LYS A 348 17.62 -9.13 -1.47
CA LYS A 348 18.01 -8.09 -2.40
C LYS A 348 18.13 -8.67 -3.81
N LEU A 349 17.42 -8.05 -4.74
CA LEU A 349 17.64 -8.23 -6.16
C LEU A 349 18.84 -7.36 -6.56
N THR A 350 19.88 -8.00 -7.09
CA THR A 350 21.06 -7.33 -7.64
C THR A 350 21.02 -7.41 -9.16
N ILE A 351 21.11 -6.25 -9.82
CA ILE A 351 21.26 -6.13 -11.27
C ILE A 351 22.67 -5.63 -11.56
N THR A 352 23.48 -6.47 -12.20
CA THR A 352 24.82 -6.12 -12.68
C THR A 352 24.77 -5.87 -14.17
N LEU A 353 25.10 -4.64 -14.55
CA LEU A 353 25.16 -4.18 -15.93
C LEU A 353 26.62 -4.03 -16.36
N ASN A 354 27.05 -4.90 -17.27
CA ASN A 354 28.37 -4.84 -17.89
C ASN A 354 28.23 -4.15 -19.24
N LEU A 355 28.92 -3.02 -19.44
CA LEU A 355 28.94 -2.27 -20.69
C LEU A 355 30.35 -2.25 -21.24
N ALA A 356 30.51 -2.42 -22.54
CA ALA A 356 31.80 -2.34 -23.18
C ALA A 356 31.73 -1.72 -24.58
N LYS A 357 32.84 -1.10 -24.98
CA LYS A 357 33.06 -0.63 -26.35
C LYS A 357 34.08 -1.54 -27.00
N LYS A 358 33.64 -2.23 -28.04
CA LYS A 358 34.48 -3.06 -28.90
C LYS A 358 34.93 -2.27 -30.12
#